data_AF-S4MHR7-F1
#
_entry.id   AF-S4MHR7-F1
#
_cell.length_a   1.000
_cell.length_b   1.000
_cell.length_c   1.000
_cell.angle_alpha   90.00
_cell.angle_beta   90.00
_cell.angle_gamma   90.00
#
_symmetry.space_group_name_H-M   'P 1'
#
loop_
_entity.id
_entity.type
_entity.pdbx_description
1 polymer ?
#
loop_
_entity_poly.entity_id
_entity_poly.type
_entity_poly.pdbx_seq_one_letter_code
_entity_poly.pdbx_strand_id
1 'polypeptide(L)' 'MRDGHDAESAADITLTVLGPETYDLLVTGRGWIPARWEAWAADTLVRQLLP' A
#
# COMPACT_ATOMS: atom_id res chain seq x y z
N MET A 1 -5.26 5.66 -18.54
CA MET A 1 -5.33 5.66 -17.05
C MET A 1 -6.80 5.51 -16.71
N ARG A 2 -7.16 4.62 -15.79
CA ARG A 2 -8.58 4.43 -15.43
C ARG A 2 -9.10 5.77 -14.91
N ASP A 3 -10.17 6.30 -15.50
CA ASP A 3 -10.63 7.70 -15.44
C ASP A 3 -11.13 8.18 -14.04
N GLY A 4 -10.46 7.83 -12.94
CA GLY A 4 -10.89 8.17 -11.58
C GLY A 4 -9.79 8.24 -10.52
N HIS A 5 -8.51 8.17 -10.89
CA HIS A 5 -7.39 8.40 -9.97
C HIS A 5 -6.73 9.72 -10.31
N ASP A 6 -7.23 10.81 -9.74
CA ASP A 6 -6.42 12.02 -9.63
C ASP A 6 -5.22 11.76 -8.69
N ALA A 7 -4.23 12.65 -8.75
CA ALA A 7 -3.01 12.51 -7.94
C ALA A 7 -3.31 12.46 -6.43
N GLU A 8 -4.43 13.06 -6.00
CA GLU A 8 -4.92 13.04 -4.61
C GLU A 8 -5.35 11.62 -4.20
N SER A 9 -6.17 10.96 -5.02
CA SER A 9 -6.56 9.56 -4.79
C SER A 9 -5.35 8.62 -4.76
N ALA A 10 -4.35 8.85 -5.63
CA ALA A 10 -3.11 8.08 -5.62
C ALA A 10 -2.29 8.29 -4.32
N ALA A 11 -2.28 9.52 -3.80
CA ALA A 11 -1.63 9.84 -2.54
C ALA A 11 -2.35 9.19 -1.35
N ASP A 12 -3.68 9.21 -1.32
CA ASP A 12 -4.49 8.56 -0.27
C ASP A 12 -4.26 7.05 -0.21
N ILE A 13 -4.23 6.40 -1.38
CA ILE A 13 -3.93 4.96 -1.49
C ILE A 13 -2.52 4.69 -0.97
N THR A 14 -1.54 5.50 -1.39
CA THR A 14 -0.14 5.32 -0.99
C THR A 14 0.02 5.49 0.52
N LEU A 15 -0.58 6.53 1.10
CA LEU A 15 -0.53 6.80 2.54
C LEU A 15 -1.20 5.68 3.34
N THR A 16 -2.30 5.14 2.84
CA THR A 16 -2.99 4.01 3.49
C THR A 16 -2.14 2.74 3.49
N VAL A 17 -1.53 2.40 2.35
CA VAL A 17 -0.75 1.15 2.21
C VAL A 17 0.61 1.25 2.93
N LEU A 18 1.30 2.38 2.79
CA LEU A 18 2.63 2.60 3.35
C LEU A 18 2.63 3.24 4.75
N GLY A 19 1.45 3.61 5.26
CA GLY A 19 1.28 4.26 6.55
C GLY A 19 1.75 3.40 7.72
N PRO A 20 2.23 4.04 8.79
CA PRO A 20 2.75 3.33 9.96
C PRO A 20 1.69 2.42 10.61
N GLU A 21 0.41 2.78 10.55
CA GLU A 21 -0.69 1.98 11.09
C GLU A 21 -0.82 0.63 10.36
N THR A 22 -0.69 0.63 9.03
CA THR A 22 -0.76 -0.59 8.21
C THR A 22 0.48 -1.43 8.39
N TYR A 23 1.66 -0.80 8.47
CA TYR A 23 2.91 -1.48 8.78
C TYR A 23 2.84 -2.17 10.14
N ASP A 24 2.48 -1.43 11.20
CA ASP A 24 2.40 -1.96 12.56
C ASP A 24 1.35 -3.06 12.68
N LEU A 25 0.18 -2.89 12.06
CA LEU A 25 -0.85 -3.93 12.07
C LEU A 25 -0.33 -5.25 11.48
N LEU A 26 0.34 -5.20 10.33
CA LEU A 26 0.74 -6.42 9.60
C LEU A 26 2.05 -7.02 10.13
N VAL A 27 3.07 -6.19 10.35
CA VAL A 27 4.39 -6.64 10.81
C VAL A 27 4.36 -6.93 12.30
N THR A 28 3.94 -5.97 13.11
CA THR A 28 3.95 -6.12 14.57
C THR A 28 2.73 -6.92 15.06
N GLY A 29 1.53 -6.59 14.59
CA GLY A 29 0.27 -7.19 15.05
C GLY A 29 -0.02 -8.58 14.47
N ARG A 30 0.38 -8.84 13.21
CA ARG A 30 0.14 -10.11 12.52
C ARG A 30 1.42 -10.92 12.27
N GLY A 31 2.57 -10.44 12.72
CA GLY A 31 3.84 -11.16 12.68
C GLY A 31 4.41 -11.34 11.27
N TRP A 32 4.05 -10.47 10.32
CA TRP A 32 4.70 -10.50 9.02
C TRP A 32 6.17 -10.10 9.16
N ILE A 33 7.04 -10.77 8.42
CA ILE A 33 8.41 -10.28 8.26
C ILE A 33 8.40 -9.02 7.37
N PRO A 34 9.27 -8.02 7.62
CA PRO A 34 9.27 -6.76 6.86
C PRO A 34 9.38 -6.94 5.34
N ALA A 35 10.20 -7.88 4.87
CA ALA A 35 10.35 -8.17 3.44
C ALA A 35 9.05 -8.66 2.78
N ARG A 36 8.21 -9.39 3.53
CA ARG A 36 6.89 -9.81 3.05
C ARG A 36 5.96 -8.61 2.92
N TRP A 37 6.00 -7.69 3.87
CA TRP A 37 5.21 -6.46 3.82
C TRP A 37 5.61 -5.59 2.62
N GLU A 38 6.91 -5.42 2.37
CA GLU A 38 7.42 -4.64 1.23
C GLU A 38 6.95 -5.21 -0.11
N ALA A 39 7.08 -6.52 -0.31
CA ALA A 39 6.63 -7.18 -1.54
C ALA A 39 5.12 -7.06 -1.73
N TRP A 40 4.35 -7.21 -0.66
CA TRP A 40 2.89 -7.04 -0.70
C TRP A 40 2.47 -5.60 -0.98
N ALA A 41 3.12 -4.62 -0.33
CA ALA A 41 2.82 -3.20 -0.52
C ALA A 41 3.10 -2.77 -1.96
N ALA A 42 4.24 -3.18 -2.52
CA ALA A 42 4.59 -2.91 -3.91
C ALA A 42 3.57 -3.51 -4.89
N ASP A 43 3.21 -4.80 -4.73
CA ASP A 43 2.21 -5.46 -5.58
C ASP A 43 0.83 -4.81 -5.45
N THR A 44 0.44 -4.40 -4.24
CA THR A 44 -0.82 -3.70 -3.98
C THR A 44 -0.86 -2.35 -4.69
N LEU A 45 0.20 -1.54 -4.55
CA LEU A 45 0.26 -0.22 -5.19
C LEU A 45 0.27 -0.32 -6.71
N VAL A 46 1.02 -1.28 -7.27
CA VAL A 46 1.01 -1.55 -8.73
C VAL A 46 -0.40 -1.85 -9.21
N ARG A 47 -1.13 -2.75 -8.54
CA ARG A 47 -2.50 -3.13 -8.95
C ARG A 47 -3.52 -1.99 -8.82
N GLN A 48 -3.30 -1.06 -7.88
CA GLN A 48 -4.23 0.04 -7.63
C GLN A 48 -3.93 1.28 -8.46
N LEU A 49 -2.65 1.56 -8.73
CA LEU A 49 -2.22 2.81 -9.36
C LEU A 49 -1.85 2.66 -10.84
N LEU A 50 -1.53 1.45 -11.29
CA LEU A 50 -1.15 1.19 -12.68
C LEU A 50 -2.29 0.49 -13.44
N PRO A 51 -2.42 0.76 -14.76
CA PRO A 51 -3.47 0.18 -15.60
C PRO A 51 -3.28 -1.32 -15.88
#